data_AF-A0AA95JCT6-F1
#
_entry.id   AF-A0AA95JCT6-F1
#
_cell.length_a   1.000
_cell.length_b   1.000
_cell.length_c   1.000
_cell.angle_alpha   90.00
_cell.angle_beta   90.00
_cell.angle_gamma   90.00
#
_symmetry.space_group_name_H-M   'P 1'
#
loop_
_entity.id
_entity.type
_entity.pdbx_description
1 polymer ?
#
loop_
_entity_poly.entity_id
_entity_poly.type
_entity_poly.pdbx_seq_one_letter_code
_entity_poly.pdbx_strand_id
1 'polypeptide(L)' 'MNQNRKSGNAMGLWLAIGVAIGAACGFMFDNFAIGVAIGTALGAAVGATQSKKKLN' A
#
# COMPACT_ATOMS: atom_id res chain seq x y z
N MET A 1 -17.88 -11.86 -15.93
CA MET A 1 -17.25 -12.14 -14.61
C MET A 1 -17.41 -10.94 -13.68
N ASN A 2 -18.23 -11.05 -12.63
CA ASN A 2 -18.46 -9.98 -11.67
C ASN A 2 -17.57 -10.17 -10.43
N GLN A 3 -16.39 -9.53 -10.41
CA GLN A 3 -15.42 -9.65 -9.31
C GLN A 3 -15.87 -8.81 -8.10
N ASN A 4 -16.92 -9.27 -7.41
CA ASN A 4 -17.36 -8.74 -6.12
C ASN A 4 -16.46 -9.29 -4.99
N ARG A 5 -15.20 -8.85 -4.92
CA ARG A 5 -14.23 -9.18 -3.85
C ARG A 5 -13.85 -7.94 -3.03
N LYS A 6 -14.80 -7.02 -2.79
CA LYS A 6 -14.50 -5.63 -2.38
C LYS A 6 -14.12 -5.41 -0.91
N SER A 7 -13.89 -6.45 -0.09
CA SER A 7 -13.61 -6.24 1.35
C SER A 7 -12.16 -6.48 1.76
N GLY A 8 -11.47 -7.47 1.20
CA GLY A 8 -10.03 -7.69 1.44
C GLY A 8 -9.12 -6.94 0.45
N ASN A 9 -9.68 -6.47 -0.68
CA ASN A 9 -8.89 -5.93 -1.78
C ASN A 9 -8.34 -4.52 -1.53
N ALA A 10 -8.98 -3.74 -0.65
CA ALA A 10 -8.54 -2.38 -0.36
C ALA A 10 -7.16 -2.38 0.32
N MET A 11 -6.95 -3.24 1.32
CA MET A 11 -5.67 -3.32 2.02
C MET A 11 -4.53 -3.79 1.11
N GLY A 12 -4.74 -4.85 0.33
CA GLY A 12 -3.76 -5.33 -0.65
C GLY A 12 -3.46 -4.32 -1.76
N LEU A 13 -4.47 -3.57 -2.20
CA LEU A 13 -4.32 -2.51 -3.20
C LEU A 13 -3.47 -1.35 -2.67
N TRP A 14 -3.76 -0.85 -1.46
CA TRP A 14 -2.98 0.24 -0.84
C TRP A 14 -1.55 -0.20 -0.52
N LEU A 15 -1.35 -1.46 -0.13
CA LEU A 15 -0.01 -2.02 0.07
C LEU A 15 0.78 -2.08 -1.25
N ALA A 16 0.17 -2.60 -2.33
CA ALA A 16 0.82 -2.68 -3.63
C ALA A 16 1.17 -1.29 -4.20
N ILE A 17 0.26 -0.32 -4.06
CA ILE A 17 0.50 1.08 -4.45
C ILE A 17 1.64 1.68 -3.63
N GLY A 18 1.62 1.49 -2.31
CA GLY A 18 2.67 2.00 -1.41
C GLY A 18 4.05 1.43 -1.74
N VAL A 19 4.14 0.12 -2.00
CA VAL A 19 5.39 -0.54 -2.41
C VAL A 19 5.87 -0.05 -3.77
N ALA A 20 5.00 0.09 -4.77
CA ALA A 20 5.38 0.58 -6.09
C ALA A 20 5.93 2.01 -6.05
N ILE A 21 5.28 2.90 -5.29
CA ILE A 21 5.72 4.28 -5.10
C ILE A 21 7.02 4.32 -4.29
N GLY A 22 7.10 3.54 -3.21
CA GLY A 22 8.28 3.45 -2.36
C GLY A 22 9.51 2.90 -3.10
N ALA A 23 9.33 1.88 -3.94
CA ALA A 23 10.38 1.32 -4.77
C ALA A 23 10.89 2.34 -5.80
N ALA A 24 9.99 3.05 -6.49
CA ALA A 24 10.37 4.10 -7.44
C ALA A 24 11.13 5.24 -6.75
N CYS A 25 10.66 5.68 -5.58
CA CYS A 25 11.29 6.72 -4.78
C CYS A 25 12.66 6.28 -4.23
N GLY A 26 12.76 5.05 -3.69
CA GLY A 26 14.01 4.50 -3.15
C GLY A 26 15.09 4.32 -4.20
N PHE A 27 14.70 4.04 -5.45
CA PHE A 27 15.63 3.99 -6.58
C PHE A 27 16.26 5.36 -6.89
N MET A 28 15.52 6.46 -6.66
CA MET A 28 16.04 7.82 -6.89
C MET A 28 17.07 8.25 -5.84
N PHE A 29 16.95 7.75 -4.61
CA PHE A 29 17.80 8.13 -3.48
C PHE A 29 19.03 7.23 -3.30
N ASP A 30 19.29 6.32 -4.24
CA ASP A 30 20.30 5.25 -4.12
C ASP A 30 20.12 4.42 -2.83
N ASN A 31 18.92 4.47 -2.25
CA ASN A 31 18.58 3.86 -0.99
C ASN A 31 17.22 3.18 -1.09
N PHE A 32 17.22 2.11 -1.89
CA PHE A 32 16.06 1.29 -2.19
C PHE A 32 15.39 0.74 -0.92
N ALA A 33 16.20 0.35 0.08
CA ALA A 33 15.71 -0.17 1.34
C ALA A 33 14.82 0.84 2.09
N ILE A 34 15.25 2.11 2.14
CA ILE A 34 14.48 3.17 2.80
C ILE A 34 13.20 3.48 2.02
N GLY A 35 13.29 3.58 0.68
CA GLY A 35 12.12 3.87 -0.14
C GLY A 35 11.04 2.80 -0.03
N VAL A 36 11.42 1.52 -0.12
CA VAL A 36 10.47 0.41 0.07
C VAL A 36 9.95 0.38 1.50
N ALA A 37 10.78 0.57 2.53
CA ALA A 37 10.31 0.58 3.92
C ALA A 37 9.25 1.66 4.17
N ILE A 38 9.51 2.89 3.70
CA ILE A 38 8.58 4.02 3.82
C ILE A 38 7.32 3.77 2.99
N GLY A 39 7.45 3.34 1.74
CA GLY A 39 6.31 3.06 0.87
C GLY A 39 5.40 1.95 1.41
N THR A 40 5.99 0.88 1.95
CA THR A 40 5.24 -0.23 2.55
C THR A 40 4.56 0.20 3.84
N ALA A 41 5.24 1.00 4.69
CA ALA A 41 4.64 1.55 5.91
C ALA A 41 3.46 2.49 5.60
N LEU A 42 3.60 3.38 4.61
CA LEU A 42 2.53 4.28 4.17
C LEU A 42 1.35 3.51 3.55
N GLY A 43 1.63 2.57 2.64
CA GLY A 43 0.61 1.73 2.03
C GLY A 43 -0.15 0.88 3.05
N ALA A 44 0.55 0.33 4.05
CA ALA A 44 -0.06 -0.39 5.15
C ALA A 44 -0.89 0.52 6.06
N ALA A 45 -0.40 1.71 6.41
CA ALA A 45 -1.13 2.66 7.24
C ALA A 45 -2.43 3.15 6.57
N VAL A 46 -2.37 3.51 5.28
CA VAL A 46 -3.56 3.91 4.50
C VAL A 46 -4.50 2.73 4.31
N GLY A 47 -3.97 1.54 4.00
CA GLY A 47 -4.76 0.32 3.88
C GLY A 47 -5.46 -0.07 5.17
N ALA A 48 -4.80 0.06 6.32
CA ALA A 48 -5.34 -0.25 7.64
C ALA A 48 -6.42 0.75 8.06
N THR A 49 -6.22 2.05 7.83
CA THR A 49 -7.22 3.09 8.14
C THR A 49 -8.47 2.95 7.27
N GLN A 50 -8.33 2.69 5.98
CA GLN A 50 -9.46 2.38 5.07
C GLN A 50 -10.19 1.09 5.46
N SER A 51 -9.44 0.05 5.87
CA SER A 51 -10.04 -1.20 6.33
C SER A 51 -10.84 -1.01 7.61
N LYS A 52 -10.34 -0.17 8.55
CA LYS A 52 -11.08 0.25 9.75
C LYS A 52 -12.35 1.01 9.39
N LYS A 53 -12.28 1.96 8.45
CA LYS A 53 -13.42 2.79 8.03
C LYS A 53 -14.53 1.98 7.37
N LYS A 54 -14.20 0.83 6.77
CA LYS A 54 -15.17 -0.10 6.17
C LYS A 54 -15.90 -0.97 7.22
N LEU A 55 -15.43 -0.98 8.46
CA LEU A 55 -16.01 -1.73 9.58
C LEU A 55 -16.92 -0.89 10.49
N ASN A 56 -17.04 0.43 10.25
CA ASN A 56 -17.96 1.35 10.92
C ASN A 56 -19.07 1.80 9.97
#